data_AF-A0A135HPB6-F1
#
_entry.id   AF-A0A135HPB6-F1
#
_cell.length_a   1.000
_cell.length_b   1.000
_cell.length_c   1.000
_cell.angle_alpha   90.00
_cell.angle_beta   90.00
_cell.angle_gamma   90.00
#
_symmetry.space_group_name_H-M   'P 1'
#
loop_
_entity.id
_entity.type
_entity.pdbx_description
1 polymer ?
#
loop_
_entity_poly.entity_id
_entity_poly.type
_entity_poly.pdbx_seq_one_letter_code
_entity_poly.pdbx_strand_id
1 'polypeptide(L)'
;MIRDVAANMQQSLSDAVGQRVRQTFELLEARYGGELPEVKRDMLLANCIYGLTSVIHANDAPEDHLAAIRSYLEQIIPAERAAKALKATPASDDSWLVSVLERIEAIGKKHGHALLAQGASGKAIPFINRDVSAAGSAEPAAVKGNAVEEALTR
;
A
#
# COMPACT_ATOMS: atom_id res chain seq x y z
N MET A 1 36.31 9.88 2.50
CA MET A 1 35.39 10.55 3.43
C MET A 1 34.03 10.86 2.80
N ILE A 2 33.94 11.42 1.58
CA ILE A 2 32.65 11.78 0.94
C ILE A 2 31.77 10.56 0.55
N ARG A 3 32.39 9.44 0.14
CA ARG A 3 31.68 8.21 -0.26
C ARG A 3 30.94 7.53 0.89
N ASP A 4 31.44 7.69 2.12
CA ASP A 4 30.87 7.12 3.35
C ASP A 4 29.56 7.84 3.75
N VAL A 5 29.55 9.17 3.59
CA VAL A 5 28.39 10.00 3.96
C VAL A 5 27.20 9.75 3.03
N ALA A 6 27.45 9.65 1.72
CA ALA A 6 26.39 9.35 0.75
C ALA A 6 25.78 7.96 0.96
N ALA A 7 26.60 6.95 1.23
CA ALA A 7 26.13 5.60 1.53
C ALA A 7 25.28 5.56 2.82
N ASN A 8 25.71 6.28 3.86
CA ASN A 8 24.96 6.37 5.13
C ASN A 8 23.61 7.10 4.97
N MET A 9 23.56 8.16 4.15
CA MET A 9 22.31 8.86 3.85
C MET A 9 21.34 7.97 3.06
N GLN A 10 21.85 7.22 2.09
CA GLN A 10 21.05 6.31 1.28
C GLN A 10 20.50 5.15 2.11
N GLN A 11 21.30 4.58 3.02
CA GLN A 11 20.83 3.57 3.95
C GLN A 11 19.75 4.13 4.90
N SER A 12 19.98 5.33 5.44
CA SER A 12 19.00 5.98 6.33
C SER A 12 17.67 6.27 5.63
N LEU A 13 17.70 6.69 4.36
CA LEU A 13 16.51 6.88 3.55
C LEU A 13 15.78 5.54 3.33
N SER A 14 16.51 4.49 2.97
CA SER A 14 15.93 3.15 2.79
C SER A 14 15.28 2.62 4.06
N ASP A 15 15.90 2.81 5.22
CA ASP A 15 15.36 2.41 6.51
C ASP A 15 14.10 3.21 6.87
N ALA A 16 14.10 4.52 6.60
CA ALA A 16 12.94 5.39 6.80
C ALA A 16 11.77 4.99 5.89
N VAL A 17 12.04 4.63 4.63
CA VAL A 17 11.04 4.07 3.71
C VAL A 17 10.51 2.76 4.26
N GLY A 18 11.36 1.82 4.66
CA GLY A 18 10.95 0.54 5.23
C GLY A 18 10.07 0.69 6.47
N GLN A 19 10.43 1.61 7.39
CA GLN A 19 9.61 1.92 8.56
C GLN A 19 8.25 2.51 8.15
N ARG A 20 8.24 3.40 7.16
CA ARG A 20 7.02 4.04 6.67
C ARG A 20 6.06 3.05 6.03
N VAL A 21 6.60 2.10 5.26
CA VAL A 21 5.84 1.02 4.65
C VAL A 21 5.21 0.13 5.71
N ARG A 22 5.98 -0.28 6.75
CA ARG A 22 5.46 -1.06 7.89
C ARG A 22 4.30 -0.37 8.61
N GLN A 23 4.47 0.90 8.97
CA GLN A 23 3.41 1.69 9.63
C GLN A 23 2.15 1.78 8.75
N THR A 24 2.33 1.92 7.44
CA THR A 24 1.20 1.99 6.52
C THR A 24 0.48 0.65 6.42
N PHE A 25 1.20 -0.45 6.38
CA PHE A 25 0.61 -1.79 6.39
C PHE A 25 -0.19 -2.04 7.66
N GLU A 26 0.35 -1.72 8.84
CA GLU A 26 -0.38 -1.86 10.12
C GLU A 26 -1.69 -1.07 10.14
N LEU A 27 -1.70 0.14 9.58
CA LEU A 27 -2.91 0.97 9.46
C LEU A 27 -3.92 0.40 8.45
N LEU A 28 -3.45 -0.16 7.33
CA LEU A 28 -4.31 -0.86 6.38
C LEU A 28 -4.92 -2.12 6.98
N GLU A 29 -4.13 -2.92 7.70
CA GLU A 29 -4.58 -4.11 8.41
C GLU A 29 -5.59 -3.77 9.52
N ALA A 30 -5.34 -2.73 10.30
CA ALA A 30 -6.28 -2.27 11.33
C ALA A 30 -7.62 -1.82 10.73
N ARG A 31 -7.61 -1.28 9.51
CA ARG A 31 -8.80 -0.76 8.85
C ARG A 31 -9.56 -1.80 8.03
N TYR A 32 -8.86 -2.74 7.43
CA TYR A 32 -9.43 -3.63 6.41
C TYR A 32 -9.12 -5.12 6.63
N GLY A 33 -8.30 -5.47 7.63
CA GLY A 33 -7.74 -6.81 7.83
C GLY A 33 -8.77 -7.92 8.01
N GLY A 34 -9.95 -7.60 8.53
CA GLY A 34 -11.07 -8.54 8.69
C GLY A 34 -12.14 -8.45 7.60
N GLU A 35 -12.16 -7.37 6.81
CA GLU A 35 -13.27 -7.05 5.90
C GLU A 35 -12.90 -7.25 4.42
N LEU A 36 -11.60 -7.19 4.08
CA LEU A 36 -11.13 -7.33 2.71
C LEU A 36 -10.41 -8.67 2.45
N PRO A 37 -10.68 -9.29 1.30
CA PRO A 37 -9.87 -10.40 0.80
C PRO A 37 -8.37 -10.03 0.78
N GLU A 38 -7.52 -11.00 1.11
CA GLU A 38 -6.06 -10.83 1.18
C GLU A 38 -5.49 -10.17 -0.09
N VAL A 39 -5.93 -10.61 -1.27
CA VAL A 39 -5.47 -10.07 -2.55
C VAL A 39 -5.76 -8.56 -2.69
N LYS A 40 -6.92 -8.08 -2.21
CA LYS A 40 -7.25 -6.66 -2.27
C LYS A 40 -6.37 -5.87 -1.30
N ARG A 41 -6.12 -6.39 -0.10
CA ARG A 41 -5.21 -5.78 0.87
C ARG A 41 -3.78 -5.68 0.33
N ASP A 42 -3.31 -6.73 -0.32
CA ASP A 42 -2.00 -6.75 -0.96
C ASP A 42 -1.90 -5.75 -2.12
N MET A 43 -2.96 -5.58 -2.91
CA MET A 43 -3.04 -4.55 -3.95
C MET A 43 -2.99 -3.13 -3.38
N LEU A 44 -3.68 -2.87 -2.26
CA LEU A 44 -3.62 -1.58 -1.57
C LEU A 44 -2.19 -1.30 -1.07
N LEU A 45 -1.54 -2.29 -0.46
CA LEU A 45 -0.15 -2.17 -0.01
C LEU A 45 0.78 -1.87 -1.19
N ALA A 46 0.68 -2.62 -2.28
CA ALA A 46 1.49 -2.44 -3.48
C ALA A 46 1.31 -1.04 -4.08
N ASN A 47 0.08 -0.53 -4.17
CA ASN A 47 -0.19 0.81 -4.69
C ASN A 47 0.33 1.92 -3.75
N CYS A 48 0.28 1.71 -2.44
CA CYS A 48 0.88 2.65 -1.50
C CYS A 48 2.40 2.73 -1.68
N ILE A 49 3.07 1.57 -1.77
CA ILE A 49 4.53 1.50 -1.97
C ILE A 49 4.89 2.10 -3.32
N TYR A 50 4.13 1.81 -4.38
CA TYR A 50 4.30 2.42 -5.70
C TYR A 50 4.23 3.95 -5.61
N GLY A 51 3.17 4.50 -4.99
CA GLY A 51 3.04 5.95 -4.82
C GLY A 51 4.21 6.56 -4.05
N LEU A 52 4.64 5.94 -2.95
CA LEU A 52 5.78 6.41 -2.15
C LEU A 52 7.08 6.39 -2.94
N THR A 53 7.38 5.26 -3.57
CA THR A 53 8.63 5.05 -4.31
C THR A 53 8.66 5.82 -5.62
N SER A 54 7.52 6.12 -6.25
CA SER A 54 7.46 6.94 -7.47
C SER A 54 8.05 8.34 -7.28
N VAL A 55 8.02 8.86 -6.05
CA VAL A 55 8.62 10.16 -5.71
C VAL A 55 10.12 10.02 -5.46
N ILE A 56 10.53 8.94 -4.78
CA ILE A 56 11.93 8.72 -4.37
C ILE A 56 12.79 8.25 -5.55
N HIS A 57 12.22 7.40 -6.39
CA HIS A 57 12.84 6.78 -7.57
C HIS A 57 12.37 7.44 -8.86
N ALA A 58 11.96 8.71 -8.82
CA ALA A 58 11.38 9.42 -9.96
C ALA A 58 12.30 9.48 -11.20
N ASN A 59 13.61 9.30 -11.00
CA ASN A 59 14.62 9.37 -12.03
C ASN A 59 15.31 8.01 -12.31
N ASP A 60 14.81 6.94 -11.69
CA ASP A 60 15.34 5.59 -11.88
C ASP A 60 14.70 4.94 -13.13
N ALA A 61 15.35 3.90 -13.66
CA ALA A 61 14.76 3.11 -14.71
C ALA A 61 13.51 2.36 -14.19
N PRO A 62 12.49 2.09 -15.03
CA PRO A 62 11.30 1.37 -14.61
C PRO A 62 11.58 0.00 -13.97
N GLU A 63 12.61 -0.72 -14.45
CA GLU A 63 13.05 -1.99 -13.88
C GLU A 63 13.61 -1.85 -12.46
N ASP A 64 14.39 -0.80 -12.20
CA ASP A 64 14.97 -0.51 -10.89
C ASP A 64 13.87 -0.10 -9.90
N HIS A 65 12.92 0.72 -10.36
CA HIS A 65 11.76 1.12 -9.55
C HIS A 65 10.88 -0.11 -9.20
N LEU A 66 10.62 -0.99 -10.16
CA LEU A 66 9.88 -2.23 -9.91
C LEU A 66 10.63 -3.15 -8.92
N ALA A 67 11.96 -3.27 -9.06
CA ALA A 67 12.78 -4.05 -8.14
C ALA A 67 12.74 -3.48 -6.71
N ALA A 68 12.74 -2.15 -6.57
CA ALA A 68 12.59 -1.47 -5.28
C ALA A 68 11.22 -1.76 -4.66
N ILE A 69 10.12 -1.59 -5.41
CA ILE A 69 8.76 -1.89 -4.92
C ILE A 69 8.67 -3.35 -4.44
N ARG A 70 9.17 -4.29 -5.25
CA ARG A 70 9.20 -5.71 -4.90
C ARG A 70 9.97 -5.95 -3.61
N SER A 71 11.15 -5.36 -3.48
CA SER A 71 12.01 -5.51 -2.28
C SER A 71 11.33 -4.96 -1.03
N TYR A 72 10.57 -3.87 -1.12
CA TYR A 72 9.80 -3.36 0.01
C TYR A 72 8.57 -4.21 0.33
N LEU A 73 7.87 -4.77 -0.67
CA LEU A 73 6.75 -5.69 -0.44
C LEU A 73 7.21 -6.96 0.26
N GLU A 74 8.31 -7.56 -0.18
CA GLU A 74 8.85 -8.82 0.37
C GLU A 74 9.35 -8.68 1.81
N GLN A 75 9.55 -7.46 2.31
CA GLN A 75 9.83 -7.19 3.72
C GLN A 75 8.58 -7.26 4.62
N ILE A 76 7.38 -7.18 4.03
CA ILE A 76 6.11 -7.09 4.76
C ILE A 76 5.28 -8.36 4.59
N ILE A 77 5.23 -8.87 3.37
CA ILE A 77 4.41 -10.03 2.99
C ILE A 77 5.28 -11.10 2.31
N PRO A 78 4.87 -12.38 2.34
CA PRO A 78 5.58 -13.45 1.65
C PRO A 78 5.81 -13.14 0.17
N ALA A 79 6.94 -13.58 -0.38
CA ALA A 79 7.33 -13.28 -1.77
C ALA A 79 6.29 -13.72 -2.81
N GLU A 80 5.59 -14.84 -2.58
CA GLU A 80 4.50 -15.28 -3.45
C GLU A 80 3.33 -14.28 -3.46
N ARG A 81 2.99 -13.70 -2.31
CA ARG A 81 1.94 -12.69 -2.20
C ARG A 81 2.37 -11.37 -2.83
N ALA A 82 3.61 -10.96 -2.62
CA ALA A 82 4.19 -9.79 -3.29
C ALA A 82 4.12 -9.92 -4.82
N ALA A 83 4.53 -11.08 -5.36
CA ALA A 83 4.48 -11.33 -6.81
C ALA A 83 3.05 -11.34 -7.37
N LYS A 84 2.07 -11.86 -6.61
CA LYS A 84 0.65 -11.81 -6.98
C LYS A 84 0.12 -10.37 -6.95
N ALA A 85 0.44 -9.60 -5.91
CA ALA A 85 0.02 -8.21 -5.77
C ALA A 85 0.50 -7.33 -6.93
N LEU A 86 1.76 -7.49 -7.34
CA LEU A 86 2.36 -6.74 -8.45
C LEU A 86 1.75 -7.05 -9.82
N LYS A 87 1.11 -8.22 -9.97
CA LYS A 87 0.44 -8.65 -11.20
C LYS A 87 -1.08 -8.45 -11.15
N ALA A 88 -1.62 -8.19 -9.97
CA ALA A 88 -3.06 -8.10 -9.76
C ALA A 88 -3.60 -6.80 -10.37
N THR A 89 -4.75 -6.93 -11.03
CA THR A 89 -5.51 -5.80 -11.54
C THR A 89 -6.91 -5.85 -10.93
N PRO A 90 -7.52 -4.70 -10.60
CA PRO A 90 -8.90 -4.67 -10.15
C PRO A 90 -9.80 -5.26 -11.23
N ALA A 91 -10.84 -5.99 -10.81
CA ALA A 91 -11.89 -6.39 -11.74
C ALA A 91 -12.56 -5.13 -12.31
N SER A 92 -12.95 -5.16 -13.58
CA SER A 92 -13.49 -3.99 -14.29
C SER A 92 -14.77 -3.41 -13.67
N ASP A 93 -15.49 -4.22 -12.88
CA ASP A 93 -16.70 -3.86 -12.15
C ASP A 93 -16.44 -3.40 -10.70
N ASP A 94 -15.21 -3.54 -10.19
CA ASP A 94 -14.82 -3.16 -8.83
C ASP A 94 -14.40 -1.69 -8.76
N SER A 95 -15.34 -0.79 -9.06
CA SER A 95 -15.14 0.67 -9.08
C SER A 95 -14.73 1.23 -7.71
N TRP A 96 -15.15 0.56 -6.62
CA TRP A 96 -14.73 0.89 -5.28
C TRP A 96 -13.22 0.65 -5.11
N LEU A 97 -12.72 -0.53 -5.48
CA LEU A 97 -11.30 -0.85 -5.35
C LEU A 97 -10.44 0.10 -6.19
N VAL A 98 -10.86 0.40 -7.43
CA VAL A 98 -10.17 1.38 -8.28
C VAL A 98 -10.05 2.75 -7.59
N SER A 99 -11.15 3.28 -7.05
CA SER A 99 -11.15 4.57 -6.33
C SER A 99 -10.28 4.56 -5.07
N VAL A 100 -10.28 3.46 -4.33
CA VAL A 100 -9.45 3.32 -3.13
C VAL A 100 -7.96 3.22 -3.50
N LEU A 101 -7.60 2.50 -4.57
CA LEU A 101 -6.22 2.39 -5.02
C LEU A 101 -5.62 3.75 -5.39
N GLU A 102 -6.33 4.58 -6.15
CA GLU A 102 -5.90 5.94 -6.49
C GLU A 102 -5.65 6.79 -5.23
N ARG A 103 -6.54 6.70 -4.24
CA ARG A 103 -6.39 7.42 -2.97
C ARG A 103 -5.18 6.93 -2.19
N ILE A 104 -4.98 5.62 -2.11
CA ILE A 104 -3.86 5.02 -1.39
C ILE A 104 -2.53 5.35 -2.07
N GLU A 105 -2.47 5.32 -3.41
CA GLU A 105 -1.32 5.77 -4.17
C GLU A 105 -0.99 7.24 -3.88
N ALA A 106 -2.00 8.12 -3.89
CA ALA A 106 -1.82 9.54 -3.58
C ALA A 106 -1.27 9.76 -2.17
N ILE A 107 -1.67 8.94 -1.19
CA ILE A 107 -1.12 9.01 0.18
C ILE A 107 0.32 8.51 0.20
N GLY A 108 0.63 7.44 -0.53
CA GLY A 108 2.00 7.00 -0.79
C GLY A 108 2.87 8.14 -1.30
N LYS A 109 2.43 8.85 -2.35
CA LYS A 109 3.13 10.01 -2.92
C LYS A 109 3.36 11.12 -1.90
N LYS A 110 2.33 11.49 -1.13
CA LYS A 110 2.46 12.46 -0.03
C LYS A 110 3.54 12.05 0.98
N HIS A 111 3.62 10.75 1.30
CA HIS A 111 4.66 10.22 2.18
C HIS A 111 6.05 10.25 1.56
N GLY A 112 6.17 9.93 0.26
CA GLY A 112 7.43 10.05 -0.48
C GLY A 112 7.95 11.50 -0.46
N HIS A 113 7.09 12.48 -0.77
CA HIS A 113 7.45 13.90 -0.69
C HIS A 113 7.83 14.31 0.74
N ALA A 114 7.07 13.84 1.73
CA ALA A 114 7.40 14.11 3.12
C ALA A 114 8.75 13.51 3.52
N LEU A 115 9.10 12.30 3.08
CA LEU A 115 10.41 11.69 3.35
C LEU A 115 11.55 12.48 2.71
N LEU A 116 11.40 12.89 1.44
CA LEU A 116 12.40 13.75 0.78
C LEU A 116 12.56 15.09 1.50
N ALA A 117 11.46 15.71 1.94
CA ALA A 117 11.51 16.94 2.71
C ALA A 117 12.07 16.74 4.13
N GLN A 118 11.81 15.59 4.76
CA GLN A 118 12.29 15.22 6.09
C GLN A 118 13.75 14.76 6.11
N GLY A 119 14.37 14.57 4.94
CA GLY A 119 15.82 14.70 4.79
C GLY A 119 16.39 16.02 5.35
N ALA A 120 15.52 16.95 5.78
CA ALA A 120 15.85 18.14 6.58
C ALA A 120 15.28 18.18 8.03
N SER A 121 14.38 17.26 8.46
CA SER A 121 13.88 17.13 9.85
C SER A 121 12.86 15.98 10.00
N GLY A 122 13.25 14.89 10.66
CA GLY A 122 12.43 13.68 10.82
C GLY A 122 11.18 13.83 11.71
N LYS A 123 10.00 13.93 11.11
CA LYS A 123 8.71 13.82 11.80
C LYS A 123 7.72 12.99 11.00
N ALA A 124 7.45 11.77 11.46
CA ALA A 124 6.48 10.86 10.86
C ALA A 124 5.09 11.53 10.73
N ILE A 125 4.58 11.66 9.50
CA ILE A 125 3.21 12.13 9.26
C ILE A 125 2.27 10.93 9.46
N PRO A 126 1.32 10.91 10.39
CA PRO A 126 0.37 9.81 10.45
C PRO A 126 -0.47 9.76 9.17
N PHE A 127 -0.97 8.57 8.81
CA PHE A 127 -1.90 8.37 7.69
C PHE A 127 -3.26 8.99 8.05
N ILE A 128 -3.36 10.32 8.11
CA ILE A 128 -4.61 11.03 8.43
C ILE A 128 -5.41 11.11 7.14
N ASN A 129 -6.26 10.12 6.93
CA ASN A 129 -7.17 10.10 5.80
C ASN A 129 -8.48 10.84 6.15
N ARG A 130 -8.43 12.18 6.19
CA ARG A 130 -9.62 13.01 6.48
C ARG A 130 -10.66 12.95 5.35
N ASP A 131 -10.23 12.60 4.13
CA ASP A 131 -11.06 12.56 2.92
C ASP A 131 -11.78 11.21 2.68
N VAL A 132 -11.47 10.16 3.45
CA VAL A 132 -12.25 8.90 3.44
C VAL A 132 -13.42 8.93 4.42
N SER A 133 -13.39 9.76 5.46
CA SER A 133 -14.56 9.92 6.35
C SER A 133 -15.74 10.62 5.66
N ALA A 134 -15.53 11.29 4.53
CA ALA A 134 -16.58 11.93 3.73
C ALA A 134 -17.14 11.05 2.60
N ALA A 135 -16.54 9.89 2.33
CA ALA A 135 -17.14 8.88 1.45
C ALA A 135 -18.13 8.08 2.31
N GLY A 136 -19.39 8.50 2.29
CA GLY A 136 -20.46 7.93 3.09
C GLY A 136 -20.52 6.41 2.98
N SER A 137 -20.65 5.76 4.14
CA SER A 137 -21.47 4.58 4.38
C SER A 137 -21.83 3.76 3.13
N ALA A 138 -20.83 3.09 2.55
CA ALA A 138 -21.05 2.03 1.57
C ALA A 138 -20.12 0.90 1.97
N GLU A 139 -20.60 0.18 2.99
CA GLU A 139 -20.13 -1.12 3.47
C GLU A 139 -19.82 -2.04 2.27
N PRO A 140 -18.80 -2.92 2.37
CA PRO A 140 -18.57 -3.93 1.34
C PRO A 140 -19.84 -4.77 1.20
N ALA A 141 -20.45 -4.76 0.02
CA ALA A 141 -21.60 -5.62 -0.26
C ALA A 141 -21.16 -7.07 -0.04
N ALA A 142 -21.58 -7.65 1.09
CA ALA A 142 -21.40 -9.05 1.39
C ALA A 142 -21.92 -9.86 0.20
N VAL A 143 -21.01 -10.58 -0.47
CA VAL A 143 -21.39 -11.60 -1.44
C VAL A 143 -22.15 -12.69 -0.67
N LYS A 144 -23.46 -12.53 -0.60
CA LYS A 144 -24.37 -13.50 0.01
C LYS A 144 -24.36 -14.72 -0.91
N GLY A 145 -23.57 -15.72 -0.54
CA GLY A 145 -23.66 -17.04 -1.15
C GLY A 145 -25.10 -17.51 -1.00
N ASN A 146 -25.81 -17.58 -2.13
CA ASN A 146 -27.09 -18.26 -2.20
C ASN A 146 -26.77 -19.76 -2.00
N ALA A 147 -27.23 -20.29 -0.87
CA ALA A 147 -27.56 -21.70 -0.74
C ALA A 147 -29.08 -21.72 -0.48
N VAL A 148 -29.81 -22.04 -1.54
CA VAL A 148 -31.26 -22.19 -1.58
C VAL A 148 -31.71 -23.40 -0.73
N GLU A 149 -32.72 -23.13 0.11
CA GLU A 149 -33.84 -23.97 0.61
C GLU A 149 -33.53 -25.30 1.32
N GLU A 150 -33.81 -25.41 2.62
CA GLU A 150 -35.08 -25.90 3.21
C GLU A 150 -35.43 -27.35 2.78
N ALA A 151 -35.13 -28.35 3.63
CA ALA A 151 -35.93 -28.87 4.74
C ALA A 151 -37.09 -29.79 4.29
N LEU A 152 -36.99 -31.08 4.64
CA LEU A 152 -38.17 -31.85 5.01
C LEU A 152 -37.83 -32.93 6.04
N THR A 153 -38.28 -32.66 7.27
CA THR A 153 -38.45 -33.63 8.34
C THR A 153 -39.70 -34.47 8.07
N ARG A 154 -39.54 -35.77 7.83
CA ARG A 154 -40.44 -36.81 8.36
C ARG A 154 -39.82 -38.19 8.25
#